data_AF-W6L452-F1
#
_entry.id   AF-W6L452-F1
#
_cell.length_a   1.000
_cell.length_b   1.000
_cell.length_c   1.000
_cell.angle_alpha   90.00
_cell.angle_beta   90.00
_cell.angle_gamma   90.00
#
_symmetry.space_group_name_H-M   'P 1'
#
loop_
_entity.id
_entity.type
_entity.pdbx_description
1 polymer ?
#
loop_
_entity_poly.entity_id
_entity_poly.type
_entity_poly.pdbx_seq_one_letter_code
_entity_poly.pdbx_strand_id
1 'polypeptide(L)'
;MSFLKLVSPATIAGIIFGIACMFLIEGIIFAQKEVVPANGLSFSLCIPPIFSVVGFLLFMLVTPSDIREDRGKAKVVLFISWLCMLSSSLAAITIVYLCYSGQQKRKWASPGVELAIFTGIVPFSGSILWWSRSADSGNDW
;
A
#
# COMPACT_ATOMS: atom_id res chain seq x y z
N MET A 1 7.90 -4.36 36.54
CA MET A 1 8.50 -4.09 35.21
C MET A 1 7.65 -4.80 34.16
N SER A 2 6.53 -4.22 33.72
CA SER A 2 5.59 -4.87 32.77
C SER A 2 4.86 -3.85 31.88
N PHE A 3 5.60 -2.87 31.36
CA PHE A 3 5.04 -1.82 30.48
C PHE A 3 5.05 -2.19 28.99
N LEU A 4 5.60 -3.34 28.63
CA LEU A 4 5.61 -3.87 27.26
C LEU A 4 4.55 -4.98 27.12
N LYS A 5 3.26 -4.63 27.23
CA LYS A 5 2.27 -5.31 26.38
C LYS A 5 2.56 -4.80 24.97
N LEU A 6 3.53 -5.47 24.35
CA LEU A 6 4.06 -5.21 23.02
C LEU A 6 2.87 -5.03 22.07
N VAL A 7 2.75 -3.83 21.51
CA VAL A 7 1.68 -3.43 20.60
C VAL A 7 1.51 -4.51 19.53
N SER A 8 0.29 -5.01 19.33
CA SER A 8 0.07 -6.13 18.40
C SER A 8 0.59 -5.76 16.99
N PRO A 9 1.21 -6.68 16.24
CA PRO A 9 1.71 -6.39 14.89
C PRO A 9 0.62 -5.82 13.97
N ALA A 10 -0.64 -6.20 14.20
CA ALA A 10 -1.79 -5.64 13.52
C ALA A 10 -2.03 -4.16 13.82
N THR A 11 -1.86 -3.74 15.08
CA THR A 11 -1.92 -2.32 15.48
C THR A 11 -0.77 -1.54 14.82
N ILE A 12 0.44 -2.10 14.77
CA ILE A 12 1.59 -1.46 14.10
C ILE A 12 1.31 -1.27 12.60
N ALA A 13 0.87 -2.33 11.91
CA ALA A 13 0.52 -2.26 10.50
C ALA A 13 -0.63 -1.28 10.22
N GLY A 14 -1.63 -1.23 11.11
CA GLY A 14 -2.73 -0.27 11.02
C GLY A 14 -2.27 1.18 11.18
N ILE A 15 -1.37 1.47 12.13
CA ILE A 15 -0.77 2.80 12.31
C ILE A 15 0.03 3.19 11.07
N ILE A 16 0.89 2.30 10.58
CA ILE A 16 1.72 2.54 9.38
C ILE A 16 0.83 2.81 8.15
N PHE A 17 -0.22 1.99 7.94
CA PHE A 17 -1.17 2.18 6.86
C PHE A 17 -1.97 3.48 7.00
N GLY A 18 -2.40 3.84 8.22
CA GLY A 18 -3.11 5.08 8.49
C GLY A 18 -2.25 6.32 8.22
N ILE A 19 -0.99 6.31 8.63
CA ILE A 19 -0.02 7.37 8.32
C ILE A 19 0.17 7.50 6.80
N ALA A 20 0.30 6.37 6.09
CA ALA A 20 0.41 6.37 4.64
C ALA A 20 -0.84 6.99 3.98
N CYS A 21 -2.05 6.65 4.45
CA CYS A 21 -3.29 7.26 3.95
C CYS A 21 -3.33 8.77 4.16
N MET A 22 -2.84 9.28 5.30
CA MET A 22 -2.75 10.71 5.55
C MET A 22 -1.83 11.41 4.54
N PHE A 23 -0.64 10.84 4.28
CA PHE A 23 0.26 11.34 3.24
C PHE A 23 -0.38 11.32 1.85
N LEU A 24 -1.11 10.25 1.51
CA LEU A 24 -1.81 10.18 0.24
C LEU A 24 -2.87 11.28 0.08
N ILE A 25 -3.66 11.53 1.12
CA ILE A 25 -4.70 12.56 1.11
C ILE A 25 -4.06 13.95 0.98
N GLU A 26 -2.99 14.20 1.73
CA GLU A 26 -2.23 15.45 1.64
C GLU A 26 -1.71 15.68 0.22
N GLY A 27 -1.11 14.65 -0.39
CA GLY A 27 -0.61 14.71 -1.77
C GLY A 27 -1.70 14.96 -2.80
N ILE A 28 -2.88 14.36 -2.64
CA ILE A 28 -4.03 14.61 -3.52
C ILE A 28 -4.52 16.05 -3.37
N ILE A 29 -4.67 16.55 -2.15
CA ILE A 29 -5.13 17.93 -1.89
C ILE A 29 -4.11 18.93 -2.45
N PHE A 30 -2.81 18.68 -2.26
CA PHE A 30 -1.75 19.52 -2.80
C PHE A 30 -1.76 19.52 -4.33
N ALA A 31 -1.87 18.34 -4.95
CA ALA A 31 -2.00 18.21 -6.39
C ALA A 31 -3.25 18.93 -6.94
N GLN A 32 -4.41 18.82 -6.30
CA GLN A 32 -5.65 19.47 -6.75
C GLN A 32 -5.58 21.01 -6.73
N LYS A 33 -4.86 21.59 -5.76
CA LYS A 33 -4.68 23.05 -5.67
C LYS A 33 -3.76 23.60 -6.76
N GLU A 34 -2.93 22.76 -7.37
CA GLU A 34 -1.91 23.18 -8.35
C GLU A 34 -2.22 22.79 -9.80
N VAL A 35 -3.19 21.89 -10.05
CA VAL A 35 -3.47 21.38 -11.40
C VAL A 35 -4.35 22.35 -12.20
N VAL A 36 -3.79 22.88 -13.30
CA VAL A 36 -4.56 23.47 -14.39
C VAL A 36 -5.42 22.35 -14.99
N PRO A 37 -6.77 22.49 -15.04
CA PRO A 37 -7.72 21.41 -15.37
C PRO A 37 -7.61 20.80 -16.78
N ALA A 38 -6.61 21.18 -17.57
CA ALA A 38 -6.40 20.72 -18.94
C ALA A 38 -5.68 19.37 -19.06
N ASN A 39 -4.93 18.94 -18.04
CA ASN A 39 -4.17 17.69 -18.09
C ASN A 39 -4.77 16.69 -17.09
N GLY A 40 -5.30 15.55 -17.54
CA GLY A 40 -5.90 14.47 -16.72
C GLY A 40 -4.96 13.78 -15.70
N LEU A 41 -3.88 14.44 -15.31
CA LEU A 41 -2.84 14.00 -14.38
C LEU A 41 -3.40 13.69 -12.98
N SER A 42 -4.40 14.45 -12.51
CA SER A 42 -5.04 14.22 -11.20
C SER A 42 -5.72 12.85 -11.11
N PHE A 43 -6.32 12.36 -12.20
CA PHE A 43 -6.94 11.04 -12.21
C PHE A 43 -5.88 9.94 -12.27
N SER A 44 -4.85 10.10 -13.10
CA SER A 44 -3.74 9.14 -13.18
C SER A 44 -2.96 8.99 -11.87
N LEU A 45 -2.87 10.04 -11.05
CA LEU A 45 -2.28 9.98 -9.71
C LEU A 45 -3.11 9.13 -8.72
N CYS A 46 -4.43 9.03 -8.91
CA CYS A 46 -5.30 8.24 -8.04
C CYS A 46 -5.36 6.75 -8.40
N ILE A 47 -4.99 6.36 -9.62
CA ILE A 47 -5.07 4.96 -10.06
C ILE A 47 -4.14 4.03 -9.25
N PRO A 48 -2.83 4.31 -9.11
CA PRO A 48 -1.94 3.46 -8.32
C PRO A 48 -2.41 3.20 -6.88
N PRO A 49 -2.81 4.21 -6.08
CA PRO A 49 -3.20 3.97 -4.69
C PRO A 49 -4.51 3.17 -4.60
N ILE A 50 -5.46 3.38 -5.52
CA ILE A 50 -6.68 2.55 -5.57
C ILE A 50 -6.34 1.08 -5.82
N PHE A 51 -5.50 0.78 -6.82
CA PHE A 51 -5.07 -0.59 -7.11
C PHE A 51 -4.27 -1.21 -5.95
N SER A 52 -3.48 -0.39 -5.24
CA SER A 52 -2.75 -0.81 -4.05
C SER A 52 -3.71 -1.22 -2.93
N VAL A 53 -4.74 -0.42 -2.66
CA VAL A 53 -5.77 -0.72 -1.64
C VAL A 53 -6.60 -1.94 -2.04
N VAL A 54 -7.01 -2.05 -3.30
CA VAL A 54 -7.75 -3.23 -3.79
C VAL A 54 -6.90 -4.50 -3.62
N GLY A 55 -5.63 -4.46 -4.01
CA GLY A 55 -4.69 -5.56 -3.80
C GLY A 55 -4.56 -5.93 -2.33
N PHE A 56 -4.47 -4.93 -1.44
CA PHE A 56 -4.42 -5.16 0.01
C PHE A 56 -5.71 -5.76 0.58
N LEU A 57 -6.88 -5.32 0.12
CA LEU A 57 -8.15 -5.92 0.54
C LEU A 57 -8.27 -7.38 0.10
N LEU A 58 -7.93 -7.67 -1.16
CA LEU A 58 -7.89 -9.05 -1.66
C LEU A 58 -6.88 -9.91 -0.87
N PHE A 59 -5.74 -9.32 -0.50
CA PHE A 59 -4.74 -9.99 0.31
C PHE A 59 -5.28 -10.37 1.70
N MET A 60 -6.10 -9.51 2.30
CA MET A 60 -6.70 -9.76 3.62
C MET A 60 -7.82 -10.81 3.62
N LEU A 61 -8.43 -11.08 2.46
CA LEU A 61 -9.45 -12.13 2.29
C LEU A 61 -8.85 -13.53 2.35
N VAL A 62 -7.56 -13.68 2.04
CA VAL A 62 -6.89 -14.98 2.09
C VAL A 62 -6.44 -15.25 3.53
N THR A 63 -6.79 -16.42 4.07
CA THR A 63 -6.24 -16.85 5.37
C THR A 63 -5.03 -17.76 5.19
N PRO A 64 -4.06 -17.75 6.12
CA PRO A 64 -2.92 -18.68 6.06
C PRO A 64 -3.34 -20.15 6.07
N SER A 65 -4.44 -20.50 6.73
CA SER A 65 -5.03 -21.84 6.73
C SER A 65 -5.49 -22.28 5.33
N ASP A 66 -6.10 -21.39 4.54
CA ASP A 66 -6.51 -21.73 3.17
C ASP A 66 -5.31 -22.11 2.28
N ILE A 67 -4.15 -21.53 2.54
CA ILE A 67 -2.91 -21.85 1.81
C ILE A 67 -2.32 -23.19 2.28
N ARG A 68 -2.38 -23.48 3.59
CA ARG A 68 -1.95 -24.76 4.17
C ARG A 68 -2.81 -25.94 3.68
N GLU A 69 -4.12 -25.73 3.53
CA GLU A 69 -5.07 -26.71 2.99
C GLU A 69 -5.00 -26.88 1.46
N ASP A 70 -4.00 -26.27 0.80
CA ASP A 70 -3.79 -26.33 -0.65
C ASP A 70 -5.01 -25.89 -1.48
N ARG A 71 -5.76 -24.90 -1.00
CA ARG A 71 -6.89 -24.34 -1.76
C ARG A 71 -6.35 -23.52 -2.93
N GLY A 72 -6.33 -24.11 -4.13
CA GLY A 72 -5.79 -23.48 -5.34
C GLY A 72 -6.35 -22.07 -5.63
N LYS A 73 -7.65 -21.83 -5.38
CA LYS A 73 -8.27 -20.50 -5.53
C LYS A 73 -7.65 -19.45 -4.59
N ALA A 74 -7.37 -19.83 -3.34
CA ALA A 74 -6.77 -18.94 -2.35
C ALA A 74 -5.35 -18.53 -2.75
N LYS A 75 -4.56 -19.47 -3.30
CA LYS A 75 -3.22 -19.20 -3.86
C LYS A 75 -3.28 -18.22 -5.04
N VAL A 76 -4.26 -18.40 -5.93
CA VAL A 76 -4.47 -17.48 -7.08
C VAL A 76 -4.85 -16.08 -6.59
N VAL A 77 -5.78 -15.96 -5.65
CA VAL A 77 -6.17 -14.66 -5.08
C VAL A 77 -4.97 -13.99 -4.39
N LEU A 78 -4.18 -14.74 -3.62
CA LEU A 78 -2.98 -14.22 -2.96
C LEU A 78 -1.96 -13.70 -3.98
N PHE A 79 -1.73 -14.44 -5.07
CA PHE A 79 -0.82 -14.05 -6.14
C PHE A 79 -1.32 -12.78 -6.88
N ILE A 80 -2.60 -12.74 -7.24
CA ILE A 80 -3.22 -11.56 -7.87
C ILE A 80 -3.12 -10.34 -6.95
N SER A 81 -3.36 -10.51 -5.66
CA SER A 81 -3.26 -9.45 -4.65
C SER A 81 -1.86 -8.84 -4.61
N TRP A 82 -0.83 -9.69 -4.56
CA TRP A 82 0.57 -9.27 -4.63
C TRP A 82 0.90 -8.57 -5.94
N LEU A 83 0.44 -9.10 -7.07
CA LEU A 83 0.64 -8.45 -8.37
C LEU A 83 -0.01 -7.07 -8.42
N CYS A 84 -1.22 -6.89 -7.89
CA CYS A 84 -1.89 -5.58 -7.81
C CYS A 84 -1.07 -4.58 -6.98
N MET A 85 -0.61 -4.98 -5.79
CA MET A 85 0.19 -4.09 -4.93
C MET A 85 1.56 -3.75 -5.56
N LEU A 86 2.24 -4.73 -6.15
CA LEU A 86 3.56 -4.54 -6.76
C LEU A 86 3.48 -3.69 -8.05
N SER A 87 2.54 -4.00 -8.94
CA SER A 87 2.31 -3.21 -10.16
C SER A 87 1.87 -1.79 -9.84
N SER A 88 1.08 -1.58 -8.78
CA SER A 88 0.73 -0.24 -8.31
C SER A 88 1.95 0.57 -7.86
N SER A 89 2.89 -0.07 -7.16
CA SER A 89 4.13 0.57 -6.70
C SER A 89 5.01 0.96 -7.89
N LEU A 90 5.17 0.05 -8.86
CA LEU A 90 5.92 0.35 -10.09
C LEU A 90 5.26 1.47 -10.91
N ALA A 91 3.92 1.48 -10.99
CA ALA A 91 3.18 2.53 -11.68
C ALA A 91 3.37 3.89 -10.99
N ALA A 92 3.29 3.94 -9.66
CA ALA A 92 3.55 5.16 -8.89
C ALA A 92 4.97 5.68 -9.12
N ILE A 93 5.99 4.81 -9.05
CA ILE A 93 7.39 5.19 -9.34
C ILE A 93 7.54 5.68 -10.77
N THR A 94 6.89 5.03 -11.73
CA THR A 94 6.92 5.44 -13.14
C THR A 94 6.30 6.82 -13.34
N ILE A 95 5.17 7.12 -12.68
CA ILE A 95 4.55 8.45 -12.71
C ILE A 95 5.47 9.49 -12.07
N VAL A 96 6.10 9.17 -10.94
CA VAL A 96 7.07 10.04 -10.29
C VAL A 96 8.23 10.35 -11.23
N TYR A 97 8.79 9.32 -11.87
CA TYR A 97 9.90 9.48 -12.80
C TYR A 97 9.49 10.30 -14.03
N LEU A 98 8.37 9.99 -14.68
CA LEU A 98 7.99 10.66 -15.93
C LEU A 98 7.48 12.09 -15.70
N CYS A 99 6.71 12.32 -14.64
CA CYS A 99 6.06 13.62 -14.40
C CYS A 99 6.88 14.56 -13.51
N TYR A 100 7.77 14.04 -12.66
CA TYR A 100 8.52 14.84 -11.69
C TYR A 100 10.05 14.78 -11.85
N SER A 101 10.59 13.97 -12.78
CA SER A 101 12.02 14.04 -13.14
C SER A 101 12.34 15.42 -13.74
N GLY A 102 13.32 16.11 -13.13
CA GLY A 102 13.70 17.49 -13.47
C GLY A 102 13.22 18.57 -12.49
N GLN A 103 12.29 18.26 -11.58
CA GLN A 103 11.77 19.22 -10.58
C GLN A 103 12.31 19.00 -9.15
N GLN A 104 13.40 18.22 -8.99
CA GLN A 104 13.91 17.79 -7.68
C GLN A 104 14.32 18.92 -6.70
N LYS A 105 14.58 20.15 -7.16
CA LYS A 105 14.90 21.30 -6.29
C LYS A 105 13.68 22.11 -5.84
N ARG A 106 12.49 21.70 -6.24
CA ARG A 106 11.25 22.47 -6.14
C ARG A 106 10.33 21.75 -5.13
N LYS A 107 9.67 22.49 -4.22
CA LYS A 107 8.57 22.02 -3.32
C LYS A 107 7.44 21.21 -4.00
N TRP A 108 7.49 21.13 -5.32
CA TRP A 108 6.50 20.62 -6.26
C TRP A 108 6.60 19.10 -6.49
N ALA A 109 7.62 18.42 -5.95
CA ALA A 109 7.77 16.96 -6.05
C ALA A 109 7.04 16.18 -4.92
N SER A 110 6.51 16.87 -3.90
CA SER A 110 5.84 16.25 -2.73
C SER A 110 4.76 15.23 -3.07
N PRO A 111 3.76 15.54 -3.93
CA PRO A 111 2.64 14.61 -4.16
C PRO A 111 3.07 13.31 -4.87
N GLY A 112 4.09 13.37 -5.73
CA GLY A 112 4.64 12.18 -6.35
C GLY A 112 5.39 11.30 -5.34
N VAL A 113 6.19 11.92 -4.47
CA VAL A 113 6.94 11.19 -3.43
C VAL A 113 5.98 10.53 -2.44
N GLU A 114 4.94 11.23 -2.00
CA GLU A 114 3.90 10.70 -1.10
C GLU A 114 3.15 9.52 -1.73
N LEU A 115 2.87 9.58 -3.04
CA LEU A 115 2.27 8.48 -3.79
C LEU A 115 3.14 7.21 -3.82
N ALA A 116 4.45 7.38 -4.09
CA ALA A 116 5.39 6.28 -4.09
C ALA A 116 5.57 5.68 -2.68
N ILE A 117 5.61 6.53 -1.65
CA ILE A 117 5.68 6.10 -0.25
C ILE A 117 4.42 5.31 0.11
N PHE A 118 3.23 5.81 -0.21
CA PHE A 118 1.97 5.11 0.06
C PHE A 118 1.96 3.72 -0.57
N THR A 119 2.14 3.67 -1.89
CA THR A 119 2.06 2.40 -2.64
C THR A 119 3.13 1.40 -2.22
N GLY A 120 4.30 1.85 -1.76
CA GLY A 120 5.34 0.99 -1.19
C GLY A 120 5.07 0.51 0.23
N ILE A 121 4.40 1.32 1.07
CA ILE A 121 4.06 0.95 2.45
C ILE A 121 2.94 -0.11 2.49
N VAL A 122 1.96 -0.04 1.59
CA VAL A 122 0.83 -0.97 1.55
C VAL A 122 1.24 -2.46 1.52
N PRO A 123 2.11 -2.93 0.60
CA PRO A 123 2.57 -4.33 0.61
C PRO A 123 3.42 -4.67 1.84
N PHE A 124 4.11 -3.70 2.44
CA PHE A 124 4.86 -3.90 3.68
C PHE A 124 3.91 -4.15 4.86
N SER A 125 2.87 -3.33 5.01
CA SER A 125 1.79 -3.54 5.99
C SER A 125 1.09 -4.88 5.77
N GLY A 126 0.83 -5.25 4.51
CA GLY A 126 0.28 -6.55 4.15
C GLY A 126 1.17 -7.70 4.64
N SER A 127 2.47 -7.61 4.39
CA SER A 127 3.44 -8.63 4.81
C SER A 127 3.51 -8.80 6.32
N ILE A 128 3.49 -7.69 7.09
CA ILE A 128 3.45 -7.73 8.56
C ILE A 128 2.18 -8.43 9.06
N LEU A 129 1.02 -8.05 8.51
CA LEU A 129 -0.26 -8.64 8.88
C LEU A 129 -0.31 -10.13 8.55
N TRP A 130 0.20 -10.51 7.38
CA TRP A 130 0.27 -11.91 6.97
C TRP A 130 1.14 -12.74 7.90
N TRP A 131 2.32 -12.22 8.25
CA TRP A 131 3.22 -12.88 9.18
C TRP A 131 2.58 -13.05 10.56
N SER A 132 1.91 -12.00 11.06
CA SER A 132 1.16 -12.05 12.32
C SER A 132 0.10 -13.15 12.30
N ARG A 133 -0.74 -13.19 11.27
CA ARG A 133 -1.81 -14.21 11.14
C ARG A 133 -1.24 -15.63 10.95
N SER A 134 -0.10 -15.74 10.30
CA SER A 134 0.58 -17.03 10.08
C SER A 134 1.21 -17.57 11.36
N ALA A 135 1.72 -16.69 12.22
CA ALA A 135 2.25 -17.06 13.54
C ALA A 135 1.13 -17.53 14.48
N ASP A 136 -0.01 -16.83 14.50
CA ASP A 136 -1.15 -17.20 15.34
C ASP A 136 -1.79 -18.55 14.93
N SER A 137 -1.87 -18.83 13.62
CA SER A 137 -2.35 -20.13 13.11
C SER A 137 -1.34 -21.28 13.30
N GLY A 138 -0.11 -20.98 13.74
CA GLY A 138 0.91 -21.97 14.05
C GLY A 138 0.81 -22.56 15.46
N ASN A 139 -0.22 -22.27 16.25
CA ASN A 139 -0.43 -22.83 17.59
C ASN A 139 -1.40 -24.01 17.65
N ASP A 140 -1.94 -24.47 16.52
CA ASP A 140 -2.86 -25.62 16.44
C ASP A 140 -2.12 -26.95 16.18
N TRP A 141 -1.06 -27.24 16.96
CA TRP A 141 -0.38 -28.55 16.96
C TRP A 141 -0.82 -29.38 18.16
#